data_AF-A0A0X3TBU1-F1
#
_entry.id   AF-A0A0X3TBU1-F1
#
_cell.length_a   1.000
_cell.length_b   1.000
_cell.length_c   1.000
_cell.angle_alpha   90.00
_cell.angle_beta   90.00
_cell.angle_gamma   90.00
#
_symmetry.space_group_name_H-M   'P 1'
#
loop_
_entity.id
_entity.type
_entity.pdbx_description
1 polymer ?
#
loop_
_entity_poly.entity_id
_entity_poly.type
_entity_poly.pdbx_seq_one_letter_code
_entity_poly.pdbx_strand_id
1 'polypeptide(L)'
;MITRKTFLITLLGWAFGLLGLALGLTVDPTWFARAGSLMVLMAVISEYSLLHGELARLYQKLDQIDADDDIPDLSPSKWHRRKLHLTHITVILGTLIWGFGDLLLPPLS
;
A
#
# COMPACT_ATOMS: atom_id res chain seq x y z
N MET A 1 10.64 12.98 -3.21
CA MET A 1 10.51 12.13 -4.42
C MET A 1 9.88 10.77 -4.12
N ILE A 2 10.26 10.10 -3.03
CA ILE A 2 9.71 8.80 -2.58
C ILE A 2 8.18 8.81 -2.54
N THR A 3 7.57 9.79 -1.87
CA THR A 3 6.12 9.86 -1.66
C THR A 3 5.26 9.95 -2.92
N ARG A 4 5.81 10.42 -4.05
CA ARG A 4 5.11 10.42 -5.36
C ARG A 4 5.16 9.03 -5.98
N LYS A 5 6.33 8.38 -5.98
CA LYS A 5 6.50 7.00 -6.46
C LYS A 5 5.58 6.05 -5.70
N THR A 6 5.54 6.19 -4.38
CA THR A 6 4.71 5.33 -3.53
C THR A 6 3.21 5.44 -3.81
N PHE A 7 2.75 6.67 -4.06
CA PHE A 7 1.36 6.90 -4.46
C PHE A 7 1.03 6.25 -5.81
N LEU A 8 1.93 6.37 -6.81
CA LEU A 8 1.77 5.73 -8.12
C LEU A 8 1.73 4.19 -8.01
N ILE A 9 2.56 3.59 -7.17
CA ILE A 9 2.57 2.14 -6.93
C ILE A 9 1.23 1.71 -6.31
N THR A 10 0.72 2.47 -5.33
CA THR A 10 -0.59 2.18 -4.73
C THR A 10 -1.70 2.27 -5.77
N LEU A 11 -1.69 3.32 -6.60
CA LEU A 11 -2.66 3.50 -7.67
C LEU A 11 -2.60 2.37 -8.70
N LEU A 12 -1.40 1.88 -9.02
CA LEU A 12 -1.20 0.73 -9.89
C LEU A 12 -1.80 -0.55 -9.28
N GLY A 13 -1.66 -0.76 -7.97
CA GLY A 13 -2.33 -1.85 -7.25
C GLY A 13 -3.85 -1.80 -7.39
N TRP A 14 -4.44 -0.61 -7.23
CA TRP A 14 -5.88 -0.40 -7.45
C TRP A 14 -6.29 -0.60 -8.91
N ALA A 15 -5.46 -0.20 -9.88
CA ALA A 15 -5.71 -0.45 -11.30
C ALA A 15 -5.73 -1.96 -11.61
N PHE A 16 -4.81 -2.75 -11.04
CA PHE A 16 -4.84 -4.21 -11.13
C PHE A 16 -6.11 -4.78 -10.49
N GLY A 17 -6.50 -4.31 -9.31
CA GLY A 17 -7.73 -4.74 -8.64
C GLY A 17 -8.98 -4.48 -9.49
N LEU A 18 -9.11 -3.29 -10.09
CA LEU A 18 -10.22 -2.94 -10.97
C LEU A 18 -10.23 -3.75 -12.27
N LEU A 19 -9.05 -3.95 -12.88
CA LEU A 19 -8.91 -4.79 -14.06
C LEU A 19 -9.28 -6.25 -13.75
N GLY A 20 -8.81 -6.78 -12.63
CA GLY A 20 -9.15 -8.12 -12.14
C GLY A 20 -10.63 -8.28 -11.86
N LEU A 21 -11.29 -7.26 -11.31
CA LEU A 21 -12.74 -7.25 -11.11
C LEU A 21 -13.49 -7.31 -12.44
N ALA A 22 -13.07 -6.48 -13.42
CA ALA A 22 -13.68 -6.48 -14.75
C ALA A 22 -13.53 -7.85 -15.45
N LEU A 23 -12.34 -8.44 -15.40
CA LEU A 23 -12.08 -9.78 -15.94
C LEU A 23 -12.82 -10.87 -15.15
N GLY A 24 -12.92 -10.72 -13.83
CA GLY A 24 -13.67 -11.61 -12.94
C GLY A 24 -15.16 -11.70 -13.29
N LEU A 25 -15.74 -10.55 -13.67
CA LEU A 25 -17.16 -10.44 -14.04
C LEU A 25 -17.46 -10.84 -15.49
N THR A 26 -16.46 -10.96 -16.36
CA THR A 26 -16.67 -11.17 -17.81
C THR A 26 -16.06 -12.45 -18.35
N VAL A 27 -15.02 -12.99 -17.71
CA VAL A 27 -14.25 -14.15 -18.20
C VAL A 27 -14.30 -15.31 -17.22
N ASP A 28 -13.80 -15.10 -15.99
CA ASP A 28 -13.72 -16.13 -14.95
C ASP A 28 -13.49 -15.46 -13.58
N PRO A 29 -14.33 -15.72 -12.56
CA PRO A 29 -14.18 -15.19 -11.19
C PRO A 29 -12.77 -15.29 -10.60
N THR A 30 -12.00 -16.31 -10.96
CA THR A 30 -10.63 -16.53 -10.45
C THR A 30 -9.66 -15.39 -10.83
N TRP A 31 -9.93 -14.62 -11.88
CA TRP A 31 -9.12 -13.45 -12.24
C TRP A 31 -9.15 -12.36 -11.18
N PHE A 32 -10.28 -12.19 -10.47
CA PHE A 32 -10.38 -11.20 -9.40
C PHE A 32 -9.50 -11.59 -8.21
N ALA A 33 -9.52 -12.87 -7.81
CA ALA A 33 -8.63 -13.39 -6.78
C ALA A 33 -7.15 -13.23 -7.13
N ARG A 34 -6.76 -13.53 -8.38
CA ARG A 34 -5.37 -13.35 -8.85
C ARG A 34 -4.92 -11.89 -8.79
N ALA A 35 -5.78 -10.96 -9.20
CA ALA A 35 -5.48 -9.54 -9.13
C ALA A 35 -5.33 -9.03 -7.69
N GLY A 36 -6.02 -9.63 -6.73
CA GLY A 36 -5.82 -9.39 -5.30
C GLY A 36 -4.35 -9.56 -4.88
N SER A 37 -3.67 -10.60 -5.35
CA SER A 37 -2.24 -10.81 -5.03
C SER A 37 -1.33 -9.69 -5.55
N LEU A 38 -1.62 -9.15 -6.73
CA LEU A 38 -0.90 -8.00 -7.30
C LEU A 38 -1.17 -6.73 -6.52
N MET A 39 -2.42 -6.51 -6.11
CA MET A 39 -2.82 -5.40 -5.26
C MET A 39 -2.07 -5.44 -3.92
N VAL A 40 -1.97 -6.62 -3.27
CA VAL A 40 -1.17 -6.82 -2.05
C VAL A 40 0.29 -6.48 -2.29
N LEU A 41 0.91 -7.06 -3.33
CA LEU A 41 2.32 -6.84 -3.62
C LEU A 41 2.65 -5.34 -3.78
N MET A 42 1.84 -4.63 -4.57
CA MET A 42 2.00 -3.19 -4.76
C MET A 42 1.80 -2.41 -3.46
N ALA A 43 0.79 -2.77 -2.66
CA ALA A 43 0.53 -2.12 -1.37
C ALA A 43 1.65 -2.33 -0.35
N VAL A 44 2.22 -3.54 -0.27
CA VAL A 44 3.36 -3.86 0.61
C VAL A 44 4.63 -3.12 0.17
N ILE A 45 4.95 -3.11 -1.13
CA ILE A 45 6.09 -2.32 -1.66
C ILE A 45 5.92 -0.84 -1.31
N SER A 46 4.68 -0.35 -1.43
CA SER A 46 4.33 1.03 -1.12
C SER A 46 4.53 1.34 0.38
N GLU A 47 3.97 0.52 1.26
CA GLU A 47 4.10 0.65 2.71
C GLU A 47 5.56 0.60 3.16
N TYR A 48 6.32 -0.39 2.67
CA TYR A 48 7.76 -0.52 2.94
C TYR A 48 8.53 0.74 2.50
N SER A 49 8.25 1.27 1.32
CA SER A 49 8.91 2.46 0.80
C SER A 49 8.61 3.71 1.63
N LEU A 50 7.39 3.84 2.18
CA LEU A 50 7.03 4.94 3.08
C LEU A 50 7.78 4.84 4.40
N LEU A 51 7.76 3.66 5.02
CA LEU A 51 8.42 3.41 6.30
C LEU A 51 9.93 3.63 6.19
N HIS A 52 10.58 3.07 5.17
CA HIS A 52 12.02 3.22 4.97
C HIS A 52 12.40 4.68 4.69
N GLY A 53 11.59 5.41 3.92
CA GLY A 53 11.81 6.83 3.66
C GLY A 53 11.65 7.71 4.91
N GLU A 54 10.69 7.40 5.79
CA GLU A 54 10.53 8.12 7.06
C GLU A 54 11.67 7.80 8.03
N LEU A 55 12.05 6.53 8.14
CA LEU A 55 13.14 6.09 8.99
C LEU A 55 14.47 6.75 8.59
N ALA A 56 14.78 6.80 7.29
CA ALA A 56 15.97 7.50 6.79
C ALA A 56 15.96 8.99 7.15
N ARG A 57 14.78 9.64 7.10
CA ARG A 57 14.63 11.04 7.50
C ARG A 57 14.82 11.24 9.01
N LEU A 58 14.34 10.30 9.82
CA LEU A 58 14.52 10.33 11.28
C LEU A 58 15.99 10.16 11.66
N TYR A 59 16.69 9.20 11.05
CA TYR A 59 18.13 9.03 11.26
C TYR A 59 18.92 10.28 10.86
N GLN A 60 18.61 10.86 9.69
CA GLN A 60 19.28 12.10 9.27
C GLN A 60 19.04 13.27 10.24
N LYS A 61 17.85 13.36 10.84
CA LYS A 61 17.58 14.37 11.87
C LYS A 61 18.33 14.07 13.16
N LEU A 62 18.45 12.81 13.54
CA LEU A 62 19.14 12.39 14.76
C LEU A 62 20.65 12.65 14.68
N ASP A 63 21.26 12.40 13.52
CA ASP A 63 22.69 12.70 13.26
C ASP A 63 23.03 14.20 13.32
N GLN A 64 22.03 15.08 13.27
CA GLN A 64 22.19 16.54 13.30
C GLN A 64 22.01 17.14 14.69
N ILE A 65 21.66 16.34 15.71
CA ILE A 65 21.43 16.80 17.08
C ILE A 65 22.73 16.62 17.87
N ASP A 66 23.22 17.69 18.49
CA ASP A 66 24.36 17.63 19.41
C ASP A 66 23.90 17.20 20.81
N ALA A 67 24.80 16.65 21.64
CA ALA A 67 24.43 16.04 22.92
C ALA A 67 23.80 17.00 23.95
N ASP A 68 23.95 18.31 23.76
CA ASP A 68 23.40 19.38 24.60
C ASP A 68 22.11 20.03 24.05
N ASP A 69 21.63 19.62 22.87
CA ASP A 69 20.39 20.16 22.27
C ASP A 69 19.13 19.46 22.79
N ASP A 70 18.06 20.23 22.99
CA ASP A 70 16.72 19.70 23.28
C ASP A 70 16.24 18.77 22.14
N ILE A 71 15.75 17.59 22.49
CA ILE A 71 15.27 16.60 21.51
C ILE A 71 14.10 17.20 20.71
N PRO A 72 14.24 17.42 19.38
CA PRO A 72 13.19 17.99 18.57
C PRO A 72 12.03 17.01 18.42
N ASP A 73 10.82 17.51 18.12
CA ASP A 73 9.68 16.64 17.85
C ASP A 73 9.93 15.75 16.62
N LEU A 74 10.16 14.47 16.88
CA LEU A 74 10.36 13.42 15.89
C LEU A 74 9.04 12.81 15.41
N SER A 75 7.89 13.34 15.83
CA SER A 75 6.60 12.79 15.45
C SER A 75 6.37 12.89 13.92
N PRO A 76 5.95 11.79 13.26
CA PRO A 76 5.72 11.82 11.82
C PRO A 76 4.51 12.69 11.49
N SER A 77 4.60 13.42 10.38
CA SER A 77 3.54 14.33 9.94
C SER A 77 2.18 13.62 9.80
N LYS A 78 1.09 14.31 10.12
CA LYS A 78 -0.29 13.78 10.01
C LYS A 78 -0.60 13.25 8.60
N TRP A 79 -0.02 13.87 7.56
CA TRP A 79 -0.18 13.44 6.17
C TRP A 79 0.52 12.10 5.89
N HIS A 80 1.70 11.89 6.46
CA HIS A 80 2.42 10.61 6.35
C HIS A 80 1.60 9.48 6.99
N ARG A 81 1.07 9.71 8.20
CA ARG A 81 0.22 8.73 8.89
C ARG A 81 -1.01 8.33 8.05
N ARG A 82 -1.69 9.30 7.44
CA ARG A 82 -2.84 9.02 6.56
C ARG A 82 -2.46 8.13 5.38
N LYS A 83 -1.30 8.37 4.75
CA LYS A 83 -0.82 7.53 3.65
C LYS A 83 -0.52 6.11 4.09
N LEU A 84 0.17 5.96 5.22
CA LEU A 84 0.48 4.65 5.79
C LEU A 84 -0.80 3.85 6.09
N HIS A 85 -1.80 4.50 6.70
CA HIS A 85 -3.10 3.85 6.92
C HIS A 85 -3.79 3.45 5.61
N LEU A 86 -3.74 4.29 4.57
CA LEU A 86 -4.33 3.96 3.27
C LEU A 86 -3.63 2.77 2.61
N THR A 87 -2.29 2.72 2.64
CA THR A 87 -1.54 1.58 2.10
C THR A 87 -1.83 0.32 2.90
N HIS A 88 -1.91 0.41 4.23
CA HIS A 88 -2.22 -0.73 5.09
C HIS A 88 -3.64 -1.28 4.85
N ILE A 89 -4.64 -0.40 4.72
CA ILE A 89 -6.00 -0.78 4.34
C ILE A 89 -6.00 -1.47 2.96
N THR A 90 -5.19 -0.98 2.02
CA THR A 90 -5.04 -1.60 0.69
C THR A 90 -4.46 -3.01 0.78
N VAL A 91 -3.49 -3.27 1.68
CA VAL A 91 -2.96 -4.62 1.95
C VAL A 91 -4.06 -5.55 2.48
N ILE A 92 -4.86 -5.09 3.44
CA ILE A 92 -5.95 -5.88 4.03
C ILE A 92 -6.98 -6.22 2.95
N LEU A 93 -7.44 -5.22 2.18
CA LEU A 93 -8.39 -5.43 1.09
C LEU A 93 -7.85 -6.34 0.01
N GLY A 94 -6.59 -6.13 -0.42
CA GLY A 94 -5.94 -7.00 -1.39
C GLY A 94 -5.84 -8.44 -0.91
N THR A 95 -5.56 -8.66 0.38
CA THR A 95 -5.47 -10.00 0.97
C THR A 95 -6.84 -10.69 0.99
N LEU A 96 -7.90 -9.94 1.33
CA LEU A 96 -9.27 -10.45 1.28
C LEU A 96 -9.67 -10.84 -0.15
N ILE A 97 -9.39 -9.97 -1.13
CA ILE A 97 -9.64 -10.27 -2.54
C ILE A 97 -8.82 -11.47 -2.99
N TRP A 98 -7.56 -11.57 -2.58
CA TRP A 98 -6.71 -12.69 -2.97
C TRP A 98 -7.19 -14.03 -2.41
N GLY A 99 -7.57 -14.07 -1.13
CA GLY A 99 -7.99 -15.29 -0.47
C GLY A 99 -9.42 -15.73 -0.79
N PHE A 100 -10.30 -14.80 -1.17
CA PHE A 100 -11.74 -15.06 -1.28
C PHE A 100 -12.38 -14.48 -2.56
N GLY A 101 -11.61 -13.91 -3.48
CA GLY A 101 -12.14 -13.17 -4.63
C GLY A 101 -12.98 -14.01 -5.59
N ASP A 102 -12.70 -15.31 -5.67
CA ASP A 102 -13.49 -16.31 -6.40
C ASP A 102 -14.86 -16.56 -5.77
N LEU A 103 -14.97 -16.46 -4.44
CA LEU A 103 -16.24 -16.59 -3.71
C LEU A 103 -17.08 -15.31 -3.74
N LEU A 104 -16.45 -14.16 -3.92
CA LEU A 104 -17.11 -12.84 -3.92
C LEU A 104 -17.87 -12.56 -5.22
N LEU A 105 -17.53 -13.26 -6.30
CA LEU A 105 -18.16 -13.09 -7.61
C LEU A 105 -19.02 -14.32 -7.95
N PRO A 106 -20.22 -14.13 -8.52
CA PRO A 106 -21.05 -15.24 -8.94
C PRO A 106 -20.37 -16.00 -10.10
N PRO A 107 -20.54 -17.33 -10.19
CA PRO A 107 -20.09 -18.07 -11.35
C PRO A 107 -20.80 -17.58 -12.60
N LEU A 108 -20.07 -17.47 -13.71
CA LEU A 108 -20.65 -17.15 -15.01
C LEU A 108 -21.47 -18.37 -15.46
N SER A 109 -22.79 -18.21 -15.46
CA SER A 109 -23.77 -19.20 -15.90
C SER A 109 -23.87 -19.28 -17.42
#